data_AF-A0A3P0NDA3-F1
#
_entry.id   AF-A0A3P0NDA3-F1
#
_cell.length_a   1.000
_cell.length_b   1.000
_cell.length_c   1.000
_cell.angle_alpha   90.00
_cell.angle_beta   90.00
_cell.angle_gamma   90.00
#
_symmetry.space_group_name_H-M   'P 1'
#
loop_
_entity.id
_entity.type
_entity.pdbx_description
1 polymer ?
#
loop_
_entity_poly.entity_id
_entity_poly.type
_entity_poly.pdbx_seq_one_letter_code
_entity_poly.pdbx_strand_id
1 'polypeptide(L)'
;MRASIAAAIRAALNDPKKKQRLLEATGWDESMPSKLVQEKPAGITLDKLDALLAALDHVVVTRDYLDAMCTMGKVGMFCECARSGGGECGAGR
;
A
#
# COMPACT_ATOMS: atom_id res chain seq x y z
N MET A 1 -0.67 -1.21 15.21
CA MET A 1 0.31 -1.87 14.31
C MET A 1 0.55 -0.95 13.13
N ARG A 2 1.78 -0.51 12.85
CA ARG A 2 2.06 0.44 11.76
C ARG A 2 2.04 -0.31 10.42
N ALA A 3 1.20 0.12 9.48
CA ALA A 3 1.27 -0.35 8.11
C ALA A 3 2.68 -0.08 7.56
N SER A 4 3.39 -1.14 7.17
CA SER A 4 4.76 -1.07 6.65
C SER A 4 5.01 -2.21 5.68
N ILE A 5 5.94 -1.99 4.75
CA ILE A 5 6.37 -3.02 3.78
C ILE A 5 6.85 -4.29 4.51
N ALA A 6 7.62 -4.14 5.59
CA ALA A 6 8.09 -5.27 6.39
C ALA A 6 6.94 -6.07 7.02
N ALA A 7 5.87 -5.41 7.49
CA ALA A 7 4.69 -6.10 8.00
C ALA A 7 3.93 -6.83 6.88
N ALA A 8 3.80 -6.22 5.70
CA ALA A 8 3.16 -6.82 4.53
C ALA A 8 3.92 -8.08 4.05
N ILE A 9 5.26 -8.01 3.97
CA ILE A 9 6.10 -9.17 3.63
C ILE A 9 5.90 -10.27 4.67
N ARG A 10 6.02 -9.98 5.98
CA ARG A 10 5.83 -11.00 7.03
C ARG A 10 4.45 -11.66 6.95
N ALA A 11 3.40 -10.90 6.69
CA ALA A 11 2.06 -11.42 6.50
C ALA A 11 1.97 -12.34 5.27
N ALA A 12 2.61 -11.97 4.16
CA ALA A 12 2.66 -12.80 2.95
C ALA A 12 3.45 -14.09 3.16
N LEU A 13 4.52 -14.09 3.97
CA LEU A 13 5.30 -15.30 4.25
C LEU A 13 4.57 -16.32 5.14
N ASN A 14 3.58 -15.88 5.91
CA ASN A 14 2.73 -16.75 6.72
C ASN A 14 1.60 -17.42 5.91
N ASP A 15 1.36 -16.99 4.67
CA ASP A 15 0.36 -17.54 3.77
C ASP A 15 1.07 -18.28 2.61
N PRO A 16 0.96 -19.62 2.50
CA PRO A 16 1.64 -20.40 1.46
C PRO A 16 1.35 -19.93 0.04
N LYS A 17 0.11 -19.48 -0.25
CA LYS A 17 -0.27 -19.03 -1.59
C LYS A 17 0.39 -17.69 -1.93
N LYS A 18 0.41 -16.76 -0.98
CA LYS A 18 1.04 -15.45 -1.15
C LYS A 18 2.56 -15.57 -1.22
N LYS A 19 3.15 -16.46 -0.41
CA LYS A 19 4.56 -16.80 -0.49
C LYS A 19 4.92 -17.31 -1.89
N GLN A 20 4.15 -18.24 -2.45
CA GLN A 20 4.39 -18.76 -3.79
C GLN A 20 4.31 -17.66 -4.86
N ARG A 21 3.24 -16.84 -4.84
CA ARG A 21 3.08 -15.72 -5.78
C ARG A 21 4.25 -14.73 -5.72
N LEU A 22 4.77 -14.47 -4.52
CA LEU A 22 5.93 -13.60 -4.31
C LEU A 22 7.19 -14.20 -4.93
N LEU A 23 7.45 -15.50 -4.74
CA LEU A 23 8.59 -16.19 -5.34
C LEU A 23 8.50 -16.21 -6.87
N GLU A 24 7.31 -16.49 -7.42
CA GLU A 24 7.07 -16.49 -8.87
C GLU A 24 7.28 -15.11 -9.49
N ALA A 25 6.75 -14.05 -8.86
CA ALA A 25 6.89 -12.68 -9.37
C ALA A 25 8.34 -12.16 -9.28
N THR A 26 9.05 -12.51 -8.22
CA THR A 26 10.43 -12.04 -7.99
C THR A 26 11.49 -12.94 -8.60
N GLY A 27 11.17 -14.20 -8.93
CA GLY A 27 12.15 -15.21 -9.35
C GLY A 27 13.16 -15.54 -8.25
N TRP A 28 12.83 -15.26 -6.99
CA TRP A 28 13.69 -15.56 -5.86
C TRP A 28 13.65 -17.04 -5.48
N ASP A 29 14.75 -17.51 -4.90
CA ASP A 29 14.78 -18.79 -4.23
C ASP A 29 14.00 -18.73 -2.89
N GLU A 30 13.54 -19.88 -2.41
CA GLU A 30 12.71 -19.97 -1.19
C GLU A 30 13.38 -19.41 0.08
N SER A 31 14.71 -19.28 0.10
CA SER A 31 15.44 -18.76 1.26
C SER A 31 15.48 -17.23 1.28
N MET A 32 15.30 -16.56 0.13
CA MET A 32 15.45 -15.11 0.03
C MET A 32 14.44 -14.32 0.88
N PRO A 33 13.12 -14.65 0.90
CA PRO A 33 12.17 -13.83 1.65
C PRO A 33 12.43 -13.81 3.15
N SER A 34 12.92 -14.92 3.71
CA SER A 34 13.33 -14.99 5.12
C SER A 34 14.50 -14.05 5.43
N LYS A 35 15.43 -13.83 4.48
CA LYS A 35 16.57 -12.90 4.63
C LYS A 35 16.15 -11.43 4.63
N LEU A 36 14.98 -11.10 4.09
CA LEU A 36 14.46 -9.72 4.06
C LEU A 36 13.87 -9.26 5.39
N VAL A 37 13.47 -10.19 6.25
CA VAL A 37 12.79 -9.90 7.51
C VAL A 37 13.65 -10.15 8.75
N GLN A 38 14.92 -10.53 8.56
CA GLN A 38 15.95 -10.68 9.59
C GLN A 38 16.38 -9.32 10.18
N GLU A 39 17.07 -9.35 11.33
CA GLU A 39 17.60 -8.14 12.00
C GLU A 39 18.57 -7.36 11.10
N LYS A 40 19.35 -8.07 10.27
CA LYS A 40 20.18 -7.49 9.21
C LYS A 40 19.60 -7.90 7.84
N PRO A 41 18.67 -7.11 7.28
CA PRO A 41 17.97 -7.48 6.06
C PRO A 41 18.91 -7.43 4.84
N ALA A 42 18.70 -8.37 3.92
CA ALA A 42 19.33 -8.30 2.60
C ALA A 42 18.77 -7.13 1.77
N GLY A 43 19.58 -6.61 0.85
CA GLY A 43 19.14 -5.60 -0.11
C GLY A 43 18.16 -6.17 -1.14
N ILE A 44 17.29 -5.31 -1.68
CA ILE A 44 16.37 -5.62 -2.79
C ILE A 44 16.79 -4.76 -3.98
N THR A 45 16.97 -5.38 -5.14
CA THR A 45 17.23 -4.65 -6.39
C THR A 45 15.95 -3.98 -6.89
N LEU A 46 16.08 -2.84 -7.57
CA LEU A 46 14.91 -2.03 -7.96
C LEU A 46 13.93 -2.80 -8.86
N ASP A 47 14.42 -3.63 -9.77
CA ASP A 47 13.58 -4.49 -10.63
C ASP A 47 12.72 -5.47 -9.82
N LYS A 48 13.22 -5.94 -8.68
CA LYS A 48 12.50 -6.86 -7.78
C LYS A 48 11.58 -6.12 -6.83
N LEU A 49 11.84 -4.85 -6.54
CA LEU A 49 11.00 -4.05 -5.64
C LEU A 49 9.61 -3.84 -6.23
N ASP A 50 9.50 -3.50 -7.50
CA ASP A 50 8.20 -3.32 -8.17
C ASP A 50 7.45 -4.65 -8.28
N ALA A 51 8.14 -5.73 -8.65
CA ALA A 51 7.56 -7.08 -8.71
C ALA A 51 7.06 -7.55 -7.32
N LEU A 52 7.81 -7.24 -6.27
CA LEU A 52 7.42 -7.52 -4.89
C LEU A 52 6.15 -6.76 -4.50
N LEU A 53 6.08 -5.46 -4.76
CA LEU A 53 4.92 -4.64 -4.43
C LEU A 53 3.67 -5.11 -5.19
N ALA A 54 3.82 -5.44 -6.48
CA ALA A 54 2.74 -5.99 -7.28
C ALA A 54 2.24 -7.36 -6.76
N ALA A 55 3.15 -8.25 -6.35
CA ALA A 55 2.79 -9.54 -5.76
C ALA A 55 2.05 -9.42 -4.42
N LEU A 56 2.31 -8.35 -3.68
CA LEU A 56 1.63 -8.00 -2.43
C LEU A 56 0.32 -7.23 -2.65
N ASP A 57 -0.09 -6.98 -3.91
CA ASP A 57 -1.24 -6.14 -4.28
C ASP A 57 -1.12 -4.70 -3.73
N HIS A 58 0.10 -4.15 -3.70
CA HIS A 58 0.39 -2.77 -3.31
C HIS A 58 0.73 -1.91 -4.53
N VAL A 59 0.41 -0.61 -4.44
CA VAL A 59 0.75 0.40 -5.45
C VAL A 59 1.49 1.55 -4.79
N VAL A 60 2.53 2.07 -5.45
CA VAL A 60 3.23 3.28 -5.02
C VAL A 60 2.45 4.50 -5.50
N VAL A 61 2.10 5.37 -4.57
CA VAL A 61 1.45 6.67 -4.86
C VAL A 61 2.18 7.78 -4.13
N THR A 62 2.07 9.00 -4.64
CA THR A 62 2.58 10.19 -3.94
C THR A 62 1.72 10.52 -2.73
N ARG A 63 2.27 11.30 -1.80
CA ARG A 63 1.48 11.83 -0.67
C ARG A 63 0.32 12.69 -1.16
N ASP A 64 0.61 13.58 -2.12
CA ASP A 64 -0.37 14.46 -2.75
C ASP A 64 -1.58 13.71 -3.32
N TYR A 65 -1.38 12.52 -3.90
CA TYR A 65 -2.48 11.67 -4.37
C TYR A 65 -3.41 11.26 -3.21
N LEU A 66 -2.84 10.82 -2.08
CA LEU A 66 -3.63 10.44 -0.90
C LEU A 66 -4.24 11.65 -0.20
N ASP A 67 -3.58 12.80 -0.21
CA ASP A 67 -4.09 14.05 0.35
C ASP A 67 -5.27 14.59 -0.47
N ALA A 68 -5.23 14.44 -1.79
CA ALA A 68 -6.36 14.73 -2.66
C ALA A 68 -7.57 13.85 -2.34
N MET A 69 -7.37 12.54 -2.13
CA MET A 69 -8.43 11.63 -1.70
C MET A 69 -9.01 12.03 -0.33
N CYS A 70 -8.16 12.43 0.61
CA CYS A 70 -8.62 12.93 1.92
C CYS A 70 -9.46 14.20 1.78
N THR A 71 -9.07 15.10 0.88
CA THR A 71 -9.80 16.35 0.60
C THR A 71 -11.15 16.05 -0.03
N MET A 72 -11.20 15.19 -1.05
CA MET A 72 -12.45 14.71 -1.66
C MET A 72 -13.37 14.03 -0.65
N GLY A 73 -12.82 13.22 0.27
CA GLY A 73 -13.60 12.60 1.35
C GLY A 73 -14.26 13.62 2.27
N LYS A 74 -13.60 14.75 2.56
CA LYS A 74 -14.15 15.85 3.36
C LYS A 74 -15.26 16.62 2.65
N VAL A 75 -15.06 16.96 1.37
CA VAL A 75 -15.99 17.83 0.64
C VAL A 75 -17.15 17.06 -0.02
N GLY A 76 -16.92 15.81 -0.45
CA GLY A 76 -17.85 15.08 -1.33
C GLY A 76 -18.63 13.94 -0.68
N MET A 77 -18.08 13.25 0.33
CA MET A 77 -18.71 12.00 0.84
C MET A 77 -19.70 12.22 2.01
N PHE A 78 -19.63 13.33 2.73
CA PHE A 78 -20.49 13.58 3.92
C PHE A 78 -21.26 14.91 3.90
N CYS A 79 -21.13 15.77 2.89
CA CYS A 79 -21.77 17.08 2.90
C CYS A 79 -23.22 17.02 2.37
N GLU A 80 -24.19 16.87 3.27
CA GLU A 80 -25.63 16.93 2.94
C GLU A 80 -26.01 18.24 2.22
N CYS A 81 -25.44 19.38 2.64
CA CYS A 81 -25.69 20.71 2.07
C CYS A 81 -25.27 20.84 0.59
N ALA A 82 -24.17 20.19 0.20
CA ALA A 82 -23.76 20.13 -1.19
C ALA A 82 -24.73 19.28 -2.02
N ARG A 83 -25.22 18.15 -1.46
CA ARG A 83 -26.20 17.28 -2.13
C ARG A 83 -27.58 17.91 -2.28
N SER A 84 -27.98 18.78 -1.35
CA SER A 84 -29.25 19.52 -1.43
C SER A 84 -29.15 20.79 -2.29
N GLY A 85 -28.04 21.01 -2.99
CA GLY A 85 -27.85 22.14 -3.92
C GLY A 85 -27.50 23.47 -3.25
N GLY A 86 -27.16 23.46 -1.95
CA GLY A 86 -26.79 24.65 -1.18
C GLY A 86 -25.33 25.11 -1.32
N GLY A 87 -24.53 24.42 -2.13
CA GLY A 87 -23.08 24.65 -2.26
C GLY A 87 -22.23 23.81 -1.29
N GLU A 88 -20.90 23.86 -1.45
CA GLU A 88 -19.97 23.24 -0.50
C GLU A 88 -20.22 23.80 0.90
N CYS A 89 -20.27 22.93 1.92
CA CYS A 89 -20.36 23.37 3.30
C CYS A 89 -19.04 24.05 3.71
N GLY A 90 -18.90 25.34 3.41
CA GLY A 90 -17.84 26.19 3.93
C GLY A 90 -17.35 27.32 3.01
N ALA A 91 -18.13 28.41 2.91
CA ALA A 91 -17.60 29.78 2.80
C ALA A 91 -18.70 30.79 3.20
N GLY A 92 -19.08 30.83 4.49
CA GLY A 92 -20.23 31.66 4.89
C GLY A 92 -20.52 31.84 6.38
N ARG A 93 -19.50 31.84 7.25
CA ARG A 93 -19.29 32.73 8.42
C ARG A 93 -18.35 32.10 9.44
#